data_AF-A0A940XTZ6-F1
#
_entry.id   AF-A0A940XTZ6-F1
#
_cell.length_a   1.000
_cell.length_b   1.000
_cell.length_c   1.000
_cell.angle_alpha   90.00
_cell.angle_beta   90.00
_cell.angle_gamma   90.00
#
_symmetry.space_group_name_H-M   'P 1'
#
loop_
_entity.id
_entity.type
_entity.pdbx_description
1 polymer ?
#
loop_
_entity_poly.entity_id
_entity_poly.type
_entity_poly.pdbx_seq_one_letter_code
_entity_poly.pdbx_strand_id
1 'polypeptide(L)'
;MQGVLNGFAVIAVVIAVGYLIGRRGYLGDNGREVLTKLAFHVATPALLFTTLARADLSVILSNRLLVTAISTFAVAGIFVAVGAVRRWGVGRTTIGALCSSYVNAGNLGIPIAVYVLGDASLVAPVLLFQQIVMTPVALTVLDLSGAGEKQPLWRQVTAPLRNPVGIGSLAGVAVSATGLTVPGPVMDPLTLIGNMSVPAVLLAFGISLCGSTMPGRGPDRAPVLLSVALKSVGQPLAAWALAAGVFGLRGEHLLDVVVTSALPAAQNLFTYASRYRVGEVLARESILLSTMLAVPVLVVIAALLG
;
A
#
# COMPACT_ATOMS: atom_id res chain seq x y z
N MET A 1 9.17 -20.04 9.57
CA MET A 1 7.75 -20.44 9.85
C MET A 1 7.11 -19.88 11.14
N GLN A 2 7.58 -20.17 12.37
CA GLN A 2 6.89 -19.74 13.62
C GLN A 2 6.73 -18.22 13.78
N GLY A 3 7.77 -17.43 13.45
CA GLY A 3 7.71 -15.96 13.50
C GLY A 3 6.67 -15.38 12.54
N VAL A 4 6.56 -15.94 11.33
CA VAL A 4 5.59 -15.52 10.32
C VAL A 4 4.15 -15.81 10.77
N LEU A 5 3.89 -17.01 11.29
CA LEU A 5 2.58 -17.38 11.85
C LEU A 5 2.21 -16.48 13.02
N ASN A 6 3.17 -16.15 13.89
CA ASN A 6 2.94 -15.22 15.00
C ASN A 6 2.58 -13.82 14.49
N GLY A 7 3.27 -13.33 13.46
CA GLY A 7 2.96 -12.03 12.87
C GLY A 7 1.55 -11.96 12.25
N PHE A 8 1.14 -13.00 11.53
CA PHE A 8 -0.24 -13.11 11.04
C PHE A 8 -1.26 -13.22 12.16
N ALA A 9 -0.95 -13.96 13.24
CA ALA A 9 -1.83 -14.05 14.40
C ALA A 9 -2.02 -12.69 15.08
N VAL A 10 -0.95 -11.91 15.25
CA VAL A 10 -1.01 -10.54 15.80
C VAL A 10 -1.92 -9.66 14.94
N ILE A 11 -1.72 -9.66 13.62
CA ILE A 11 -2.56 -8.88 12.70
C ILE A 11 -4.03 -9.32 12.78
N ALA A 12 -4.30 -10.63 12.76
CA ALA A 12 -5.65 -11.17 12.83
C ALA A 12 -6.36 -10.81 14.14
N VAL A 13 -5.66 -10.87 15.28
CA VAL A 13 -6.19 -10.49 16.58
C VAL A 13 -6.56 -9.00 16.60
N VAL A 14 -5.70 -8.11 16.11
CA VAL A 14 -5.99 -6.67 16.08
C VAL A 14 -7.19 -6.38 15.17
N ILE A 15 -7.29 -7.03 14.01
CA ILE A 15 -8.45 -6.90 13.11
C ILE A 15 -9.72 -7.41 13.81
N ALA A 16 -9.67 -8.55 14.49
CA ALA A 16 -10.80 -9.12 15.21
C ALA A 16 -11.30 -8.20 16.34
N VAL A 17 -10.37 -7.54 17.06
CA VAL A 17 -10.70 -6.50 18.04
C VAL A 17 -11.39 -5.32 17.36
N GLY A 18 -10.88 -4.84 16.23
CA GLY A 18 -11.51 -3.78 15.44
C GLY A 18 -12.93 -4.15 15.00
N TYR A 19 -13.14 -5.38 14.54
CA TYR A 19 -14.46 -5.90 14.17
C TYR A 19 -15.42 -5.92 15.38
N LEU A 20 -14.97 -6.37 16.55
CA LEU A 20 -15.79 -6.37 17.75
C LEU A 20 -16.18 -4.96 18.20
N ILE A 21 -15.25 -4.01 18.11
CA ILE A 21 -15.49 -2.58 18.38
C ILE A 21 -16.54 -2.02 17.43
N GLY A 22 -16.41 -2.31 16.13
CA GLY A 22 -17.35 -1.88 15.10
C GLY A 22 -18.74 -2.48 15.31
N ARG A 23 -18.83 -3.79 15.60
CA ARG A 23 -20.09 -4.50 15.84
C ARG A 23 -20.83 -3.98 17.07
N ARG A 24 -20.10 -3.54 18.11
CA ARG A 24 -20.68 -2.96 19.32
C ARG A 24 -20.96 -1.46 19.22
N GLY A 25 -20.52 -0.79 18.16
CA GLY A 25 -20.68 0.66 18.00
C GLY A 25 -19.92 1.49 19.04
N TYR A 26 -18.89 0.93 19.69
CA TYR A 26 -18.25 1.57 20.86
C TYR A 26 -17.57 2.90 20.53
N LEU A 27 -17.01 3.04 19.32
CA LEU A 27 -16.39 4.28 18.83
C LEU A 27 -17.38 5.20 18.10
N GLY A 28 -18.68 4.87 18.12
CA GLY A 28 -19.72 5.56 17.36
C GLY A 28 -19.60 5.38 15.84
N ASP A 29 -20.54 5.98 15.12
CA ASP A 29 -20.71 5.81 13.66
C ASP A 29 -19.48 6.31 12.86
N ASN A 30 -18.77 7.30 13.40
CA ASN A 30 -17.60 7.90 12.77
C ASN A 30 -16.27 7.28 13.21
N GLY A 31 -16.27 6.25 14.06
CA GLY A 31 -15.05 5.68 14.64
C GLY A 31 -14.01 5.23 13.59
N ARG A 32 -14.49 4.60 12.50
CA ARG A 32 -13.64 4.20 11.36
C ARG A 32 -12.95 5.40 10.71
N GLU A 33 -13.69 6.48 10.49
CA GLU A 33 -13.18 7.67 9.81
C GLU A 33 -12.15 8.40 10.67
N VAL A 34 -12.44 8.54 11.97
CA VAL A 34 -11.52 9.19 12.93
C VAL A 34 -10.20 8.42 13.02
N LEU A 35 -10.24 7.10 13.19
CA LEU A 35 -9.03 6.27 13.23
C LEU A 35 -8.23 6.36 11.93
N THR A 36 -8.91 6.34 10.78
CA THR A 36 -8.25 6.48 9.47
C THR A 36 -7.58 7.85 9.32
N LYS A 37 -8.26 8.93 9.72
CA LYS A 37 -7.71 10.30 9.66
C LYS A 37 -6.51 10.45 10.59
N LEU A 38 -6.62 9.98 11.83
CA LEU A 38 -5.54 10.00 12.82
C LEU A 38 -4.31 9.24 12.31
N ALA A 39 -4.51 8.02 11.81
CA ALA A 39 -3.45 7.23 11.23
C ALA A 39 -2.78 7.98 10.08
N PHE A 40 -3.56 8.42 9.09
CA PHE A 40 -3.01 8.98 7.85
C PHE A 40 -2.35 10.36 8.01
N HIS A 41 -2.92 11.23 8.85
CA HIS A 41 -2.45 12.62 8.98
C HIS A 41 -1.39 12.81 10.06
N VAL A 42 -1.32 11.92 11.05
CA VAL A 42 -0.47 12.11 12.24
C VAL A 42 0.47 10.92 12.43
N ALA A 43 -0.06 9.70 12.54
CA ALA A 43 0.74 8.54 12.91
C ALA A 43 1.66 8.05 11.77
N THR A 44 1.12 7.87 10.56
CA THR A 44 1.89 7.39 9.40
C THR A 44 3.03 8.34 9.01
N PRO A 45 2.85 9.68 8.97
CA PRO A 45 3.96 10.60 8.74
C PRO A 45 5.08 10.46 9.78
N ALA A 46 4.74 10.35 11.06
CA ALA A 46 5.71 10.18 12.14
C ALA A 46 6.44 8.83 12.05
N LEU A 47 5.72 7.75 11.72
CA LEU A 47 6.28 6.42 11.49
C LEU A 47 7.27 6.42 10.33
N LEU A 48 6.91 7.05 9.21
CA LEU A 48 7.79 7.11 8.04
C LEU A 48 9.00 7.99 8.30
N PHE A 49 8.84 9.14 8.97
CA PHE A 49 9.96 9.97 9.37
C PHE A 49 10.95 9.19 10.24
N THR A 50 10.47 8.58 11.32
CA THR A 50 11.32 7.85 12.29
C THR A 50 12.02 6.64 11.65
N THR A 51 11.33 5.93 10.75
CA THR A 51 11.90 4.79 10.02
C THR A 51 12.93 5.24 9.00
N LEU A 52 12.61 6.23 8.16
CA LEU A 52 13.48 6.69 7.08
C LEU A 52 14.67 7.51 7.57
N ALA A 53 14.52 8.26 8.66
CA ALA A 53 15.62 9.01 9.28
C ALA A 53 16.76 8.09 9.77
N ARG A 54 16.45 6.82 10.03
CA ARG A 54 17.43 5.79 10.44
C ARG A 54 17.80 4.83 9.31
N ALA A 55 17.14 4.94 8.15
CA ALA A 55 17.35 4.03 7.04
C ALA A 55 18.63 4.38 6.29
N ASP A 56 19.35 3.36 5.83
CA ASP A 56 20.48 3.54 4.93
C ASP A 56 19.97 3.73 3.49
N LEU A 57 20.29 4.89 2.89
CA LEU A 57 19.86 5.25 1.53
C LEU A 57 20.42 4.32 0.45
N SER A 58 21.53 3.64 0.71
CA SER A 58 22.07 2.62 -0.19
C SER A 58 21.14 1.42 -0.33
N VAL A 59 20.37 1.10 0.71
CA VAL A 59 19.36 0.03 0.72
C VAL A 59 18.12 0.42 -0.08
N ILE A 60 17.82 1.71 -0.16
CA ILE A 60 16.69 2.26 -0.95
C ILE A 60 16.92 2.07 -2.45
N LEU A 61 18.17 2.13 -2.93
CA LEU A 61 18.56 1.88 -4.33
C LEU A 61 18.96 0.43 -4.61
N SER A 62 18.50 -0.53 -3.80
CA SER A 62 18.87 -1.95 -3.95
C SER A 62 18.13 -2.68 -5.07
N ASN A 63 18.63 -3.86 -5.45
CA ASN A 63 17.97 -4.80 -6.38
C ASN A 63 16.50 -5.08 -6.01
N ARG A 64 16.13 -4.97 -4.73
CA ARG A 64 14.75 -5.16 -4.24
C ARG A 64 13.80 -4.10 -4.78
N LEU A 65 14.24 -2.84 -4.84
CA LEU A 65 13.44 -1.76 -5.42
C LEU A 65 13.26 -1.99 -6.93
N LEU A 66 14.32 -2.39 -7.64
CA LEU A 66 14.23 -2.67 -9.07
C LEU A 66 13.24 -3.79 -9.38
N VAL A 67 13.30 -4.90 -8.64
CA VAL A 67 12.32 -5.99 -8.78
C VAL A 67 10.90 -5.49 -8.52
N THR A 68 10.71 -4.70 -7.46
CA THR A 68 9.39 -4.15 -7.11
C THR A 68 8.89 -3.19 -8.18
N ALA A 69 9.74 -2.32 -8.71
CA ALA A 69 9.38 -1.37 -9.76
C ALA A 69 9.02 -2.11 -11.07
N ILE A 70 9.87 -3.05 -11.51
CA ILE A 70 9.66 -3.79 -12.75
C ILE A 70 8.39 -4.66 -12.65
N SER A 71 8.18 -5.38 -11.54
CA SER A 71 6.96 -6.16 -11.33
C SER A 71 5.71 -5.28 -11.30
N THR A 72 5.79 -4.13 -10.64
CA THR A 72 4.70 -3.14 -10.59
C THR A 72 4.35 -2.63 -12.00
N PHE A 73 5.34 -2.20 -12.78
CA PHE A 73 5.12 -1.73 -14.15
C PHE A 73 4.65 -2.83 -15.10
N ALA A 74 5.16 -4.05 -14.98
CA ALA A 74 4.71 -5.19 -15.78
C ALA A 74 3.23 -5.48 -15.56
N VAL A 75 2.80 -5.56 -14.30
CA VAL A 75 1.40 -5.82 -13.95
C VAL A 75 0.48 -4.67 -14.33
N ALA A 76 0.90 -3.42 -14.07
CA ALA A 76 0.17 -2.24 -14.52
C ALA A 76 0.02 -2.23 -16.04
N GLY A 77 1.09 -2.58 -16.78
CA GLY A 77 1.11 -2.68 -18.24
C GLY A 77 0.13 -3.73 -18.77
N ILE A 78 0.04 -4.90 -18.13
CA ILE A 78 -0.94 -5.94 -18.48
C ILE A 78 -2.37 -5.39 -18.30
N PHE A 79 -2.66 -4.73 -17.17
CA PHE A 79 -3.97 -4.14 -16.96
C PHE A 79 -4.30 -3.07 -18.02
N VAL A 80 -3.33 -2.20 -18.33
CA VAL A 80 -3.47 -1.15 -19.34
C VAL A 80 -3.73 -1.76 -20.73
N ALA A 81 -2.97 -2.79 -21.12
CA ALA A 81 -3.15 -3.47 -22.39
C ALA A 81 -4.55 -4.09 -22.52
N VAL A 82 -5.02 -4.80 -21.49
CA VAL A 82 -6.38 -5.35 -21.48
C VAL A 82 -7.43 -4.26 -21.50
N GLY A 83 -7.24 -3.18 -20.72
CA GLY A 83 -8.15 -2.03 -20.68
C GLY A 83 -8.23 -1.28 -22.02
N ALA A 84 -7.13 -1.20 -22.75
CA ALA A 84 -7.07 -0.62 -24.09
C ALA A 84 -7.82 -1.49 -25.12
N VAL A 85 -7.57 -2.80 -25.13
CA VAL A 85 -8.27 -3.76 -26.01
C VAL A 85 -9.77 -3.80 -25.73
N ARG A 86 -10.15 -3.79 -24.45
CA ARG A 86 -11.55 -3.79 -24.00
C ARG A 86 -12.20 -2.40 -24.01
N ARG A 87 -11.45 -1.35 -24.36
CA ARG A 87 -11.90 0.05 -24.44
C ARG A 87 -12.60 0.56 -23.17
N TRP A 88 -12.06 0.26 -21.99
CA TRP A 88 -12.64 0.69 -20.71
C TRP A 88 -12.52 2.20 -20.42
N GLY A 89 -11.81 2.95 -21.28
CA GLY A 89 -11.55 4.36 -21.11
C GLY A 89 -10.30 4.62 -20.26
N VAL A 90 -9.59 5.71 -20.57
CA VAL A 90 -8.27 6.01 -19.99
C VAL A 90 -8.34 6.12 -18.47
N GLY A 91 -9.24 6.95 -17.92
CA GLY A 91 -9.32 7.15 -16.47
C GLY A 91 -9.66 5.88 -15.68
N ARG A 92 -10.60 5.06 -16.16
CA ARG A 92 -10.93 3.77 -15.49
C ARG A 92 -9.77 2.80 -15.58
N THR A 93 -9.09 2.77 -16.71
CA THR A 93 -7.91 1.92 -16.92
C THR A 93 -6.77 2.33 -15.99
N THR A 94 -6.55 3.63 -15.78
CA THR A 94 -5.55 4.14 -14.82
C THR A 94 -5.86 3.72 -13.39
N ILE A 95 -7.12 3.87 -12.94
CA ILE A 95 -7.52 3.45 -11.59
C ILE A 95 -7.38 1.93 -11.42
N GLY A 96 -7.78 1.13 -12.42
CA GLY A 96 -7.64 -0.31 -12.36
C GLY A 96 -6.19 -0.79 -12.40
N ALA A 97 -5.34 -0.14 -13.19
CA ALA A 97 -3.90 -0.40 -13.25
C ALA A 97 -3.21 -0.07 -11.92
N LEU A 98 -3.60 1.05 -11.28
CA LEU A 98 -3.18 1.36 -9.93
C LEU A 98 -3.65 0.31 -8.93
N CYS A 99 -4.93 -0.09 -8.96
CA CYS A 99 -5.43 -1.13 -8.05
C CYS A 99 -4.74 -2.49 -8.26
N SER A 100 -4.26 -2.76 -9.47
CA SER A 100 -3.58 -4.03 -9.80
C SER A 100 -2.10 -4.07 -9.38
N SER A 101 -1.46 -2.92 -9.19
CA SER A 101 0.01 -2.83 -9.05
C SER A 101 0.46 -2.05 -7.80
N TYR A 102 -0.36 -1.12 -7.33
CA TYR A 102 -0.04 -0.26 -6.19
C TYR A 102 -0.40 -0.96 -4.88
N VAL A 103 0.63 -1.44 -4.19
CA VAL A 103 0.54 -2.12 -2.88
C VAL A 103 0.21 -1.18 -1.74
N ASN A 104 -0.49 -1.69 -0.73
CA ASN A 104 -0.83 -1.00 0.50
C ASN A 104 0.33 -0.98 1.50
N ALA A 105 1.48 -0.49 1.04
CA ALA A 105 2.73 -0.54 1.78
C ALA A 105 2.65 0.21 3.12
N GLY A 106 1.93 1.34 3.20
CA GLY A 106 1.86 2.14 4.43
C GLY A 106 0.97 1.52 5.51
N ASN A 107 -0.24 1.11 5.12
CA ASN A 107 -1.26 0.66 6.07
C ASN A 107 -1.09 -0.83 6.43
N LEU A 108 -0.71 -1.68 5.48
CA LEU A 108 -0.58 -3.13 5.68
C LEU A 108 0.85 -3.64 5.47
N GLY A 109 1.67 -2.95 4.67
CA GLY A 109 3.07 -3.33 4.49
C GLY A 109 3.90 -3.16 5.75
N ILE A 110 3.83 -2.01 6.44
CA ILE A 110 4.62 -1.79 7.67
C ILE A 110 4.32 -2.83 8.77
N PRO A 111 3.05 -3.14 9.12
CA PRO A 111 2.74 -4.19 10.07
C PRO A 111 3.34 -5.53 9.64
N ILE A 112 3.16 -5.92 8.37
CA ILE A 112 3.66 -7.20 7.86
C ILE A 112 5.19 -7.21 7.88
N ALA A 113 5.85 -6.13 7.51
CA ALA A 113 7.30 -6.07 7.53
C ALA A 113 7.88 -6.15 8.94
N VAL A 114 7.26 -5.49 9.93
CA VAL A 114 7.66 -5.62 11.34
C VAL A 114 7.38 -7.00 11.89
N TYR A 115 6.17 -7.52 11.71
CA TYR A 115 5.71 -8.73 12.39
C TYR A 115 6.04 -10.04 11.66
N VAL A 116 6.20 -10.00 10.33
CA VAL A 116 6.50 -11.17 9.49
C VAL A 116 7.95 -11.17 9.05
N LEU A 117 8.49 -10.01 8.63
CA LEU A 117 9.85 -9.91 8.09
C LEU A 117 10.88 -9.44 9.15
N GLY A 118 10.42 -8.94 10.30
CA GLY A 118 11.27 -8.44 11.38
C GLY A 118 11.87 -7.05 11.18
N ASP A 119 11.59 -6.38 10.06
CA ASP A 119 12.19 -5.07 9.73
C ASP A 119 11.24 -4.17 8.93
N ALA A 120 10.85 -3.03 9.52
CA ALA A 120 10.00 -2.02 8.88
C ALA A 120 10.67 -1.31 7.69
N SER A 121 12.01 -1.25 7.68
CA SER A 121 12.79 -0.51 6.68
C SER A 121 12.59 -1.09 5.27
N LEU A 122 12.25 -2.38 5.17
CA LEU A 122 12.04 -3.12 3.92
C LEU A 122 10.94 -2.53 3.04
N VAL A 123 9.96 -1.85 3.64
CA VAL A 123 8.79 -1.29 2.94
C VAL A 123 9.00 0.17 2.53
N ALA A 124 9.97 0.84 3.15
CA ALA A 124 10.24 2.25 2.93
C ALA A 124 10.62 2.57 1.47
N PRO A 125 11.47 1.79 0.76
CA PRO A 125 11.77 2.01 -0.65
C PRO A 125 10.53 1.91 -1.54
N VAL A 126 9.66 0.93 -1.27
CA VAL A 126 8.42 0.73 -2.03
C VAL A 126 7.48 1.91 -1.86
N LEU A 127 7.32 2.40 -0.62
CA LEU A 127 6.54 3.61 -0.32
C LEU A 127 7.07 4.85 -1.05
N LEU A 128 8.39 5.08 -1.01
CA LEU A 128 9.01 6.21 -1.70
C LEU A 128 8.78 6.14 -3.21
N PHE A 129 9.02 4.98 -3.82
CA PHE A 129 8.76 4.77 -5.24
C PHE A 129 7.30 5.02 -5.60
N GLN A 130 6.37 4.53 -4.79
CA GLN A 130 4.94 4.74 -5.00
C GLN A 130 4.51 6.20 -4.87
N GLN A 131 5.09 6.95 -3.94
CA GLN A 131 4.77 8.37 -3.72
C GLN A 131 5.44 9.30 -4.73
N ILE A 132 6.68 9.02 -5.13
CA ILE A 132 7.48 9.89 -5.99
C ILE A 132 7.23 9.59 -7.48
N VAL A 133 7.00 8.32 -7.83
CA VAL A 133 6.88 7.89 -9.24
C VAL A 133 5.42 7.55 -9.58
N MET A 134 4.83 6.56 -8.92
CA MET A 134 3.53 6.03 -9.33
C MET A 134 2.39 7.04 -9.14
N THR A 135 2.37 7.74 -8.00
CA THR A 135 1.30 8.68 -7.68
C THR A 135 1.26 9.86 -8.67
N PRO A 136 2.37 10.59 -8.93
CA PRO A 136 2.34 11.70 -9.87
C PRO A 136 2.00 11.25 -11.29
N VAL A 137 2.59 10.16 -11.77
CA VAL A 137 2.29 9.61 -13.11
C VAL A 137 0.81 9.31 -13.26
N ALA A 138 0.20 8.63 -12.29
CA ALA A 138 -1.21 8.26 -12.38
C ALA A 138 -2.15 9.47 -12.30
N LEU A 139 -1.85 10.44 -11.44
CA LEU A 139 -2.64 11.68 -11.35
C LEU A 139 -2.55 12.48 -12.66
N THR A 140 -1.35 12.62 -13.24
CA THR A 140 -1.17 13.29 -14.53
C THR A 140 -1.96 12.58 -15.65
N VAL A 141 -1.96 11.25 -15.71
CA VAL A 141 -2.78 10.52 -16.70
C VAL A 141 -4.28 10.74 -16.48
N LEU A 142 -4.75 10.75 -15.22
CA LEU A 142 -6.14 11.03 -14.89
C LEU A 142 -6.55 12.45 -15.30
N ASP A 143 -5.70 13.44 -15.03
CA ASP A 143 -5.93 14.83 -15.42
C ASP A 143 -5.96 15.01 -16.95
N LEU A 144 -5.03 14.37 -17.68
CA LEU A 144 -5.01 14.38 -19.15
C LEU A 144 -6.21 13.65 -19.77
N SER A 145 -6.78 12.67 -19.06
CA SER A 145 -8.00 11.97 -19.50
C SER A 145 -9.27 12.81 -19.41
N GLY A 146 -9.18 14.03 -18.86
CA GLY A 146 -10.33 14.91 -18.65
C GLY A 146 -11.27 14.45 -17.52
N ALA A 147 -10.82 13.50 -16.69
CA ALA A 147 -11.51 13.11 -15.48
C ALA A 147 -11.27 14.17 -14.39
N GLY A 148 -12.32 14.66 -13.74
CA GLY A 148 -12.22 15.61 -12.61
C GLY A 148 -11.91 17.07 -12.98
N GLU A 149 -11.74 17.92 -11.94
CA GLU A 149 -11.36 19.33 -12.11
C GLU A 149 -9.88 19.46 -12.50
N LYS A 150 -9.61 20.13 -13.64
CA LYS A 150 -8.25 20.39 -14.14
C LYS A 150 -7.45 21.19 -13.10
N GLN A 151 -6.44 20.56 -12.50
CA GLN A 151 -5.47 21.29 -11.68
C GLN A 151 -4.22 21.65 -12.49
N PRO A 152 -3.58 22.77 -12.17
CA PRO A 152 -2.33 23.13 -12.84
C PRO A 152 -1.22 22.13 -12.47
N LEU A 153 -0.38 21.77 -13.45
CA LEU A 153 0.72 20.78 -13.33
C LEU A 153 1.61 21.00 -12.11
N TRP A 154 1.89 22.26 -11.73
CA TRP A 154 2.69 22.57 -10.52
C TRP A 154 2.02 22.08 -9.23
N ARG A 155 0.70 22.03 -9.16
CA ARG A 155 -0.08 21.55 -7.99
C ARG A 155 -0.13 20.03 -7.93
N GLN A 156 0.10 19.34 -9.05
CA GLN A 156 0.27 17.88 -9.13
C GLN A 156 1.69 17.47 -8.72
N VAL A 157 2.71 18.17 -9.23
CA VAL A 157 4.13 17.93 -8.84
C VAL A 157 4.36 18.27 -7.36
N THR A 158 3.63 19.26 -6.82
CA THR A 158 3.65 19.57 -5.37
C THR A 158 2.62 18.77 -4.56
N ALA A 159 1.82 17.89 -5.16
CA ALA A 159 0.84 17.09 -4.42
C ALA A 159 1.50 16.10 -3.43
N PRO A 160 2.61 15.41 -3.78
CA PRO A 160 3.38 14.63 -2.80
C PRO A 160 3.97 15.51 -1.67
N LEU A 161 4.36 16.74 -1.99
CA LEU A 161 4.86 17.74 -1.02
C LEU A 161 3.76 18.29 -0.10
N ARG A 162 2.49 18.07 -0.45
CA ARG A 162 1.31 18.44 0.37
C ARG A 162 0.70 17.25 1.09
N ASN A 163 1.09 16.03 0.74
CA ASN A 163 0.63 14.81 1.39
C ASN A 163 1.40 14.63 2.71
N PRO A 164 0.73 14.60 3.89
CA PRO A 164 1.41 14.41 5.18
C PRO A 164 2.37 13.22 5.19
N VAL A 165 1.97 12.12 4.54
CA VAL A 165 2.77 10.90 4.40
C VAL A 165 4.02 11.15 3.55
N GLY A 166 3.87 11.91 2.46
CA GLY A 166 4.97 12.31 1.59
C GLY A 166 5.96 13.24 2.31
N ILE A 167 5.44 14.22 3.06
CA ILE A 167 6.25 15.14 3.87
C ILE A 167 7.06 14.36 4.91
N GLY A 168 6.43 13.47 5.69
CA GLY A 168 7.12 12.64 6.68
C GLY A 168 8.20 11.76 6.05
N SER A 169 7.91 11.17 4.89
CA SER A 169 8.86 10.33 4.16
C SER A 169 10.06 11.13 3.64
N LEU A 170 9.81 12.26 2.98
CA LEU A 170 10.86 13.12 2.42
C LEU A 170 11.70 13.75 3.52
N ALA A 171 11.10 14.16 4.64
CA ALA A 171 11.83 14.67 5.79
C ALA A 171 12.72 13.59 6.41
N GLY A 172 12.23 12.35 6.54
CA GLY A 172 13.04 11.23 7.01
C GLY A 172 14.22 10.93 6.09
N VAL A 173 13.98 10.90 4.77
CA VAL A 173 15.04 10.74 3.76
C VAL A 173 16.07 11.87 3.83
N ALA A 174 15.64 13.12 3.97
CA ALA A 174 16.55 14.27 4.07
C ALA A 174 17.44 14.20 5.32
N VAL A 175 16.88 13.77 6.45
CA VAL A 175 17.64 13.55 7.69
C VAL A 175 18.65 12.41 7.51
N SER A 176 18.24 11.29 6.91
CA SER A 176 19.16 10.20 6.60
C SER A 176 20.28 10.62 5.63
N ALA A 177 19.95 11.39 4.58
CA ALA A 177 20.91 11.87 3.58
C ALA A 177 21.97 12.82 4.14
N THR A 178 21.61 13.59 5.17
CA THR A 178 22.53 14.51 5.84
C THR A 178 23.40 13.83 6.90
N GLY A 179 23.11 12.57 7.24
CA GLY A 179 23.79 11.84 8.32
C GLY A 179 23.53 12.43 9.71
N LEU A 180 22.54 13.33 9.84
CA LEU A 180 22.20 13.99 11.09
C LEU A 180 21.49 13.01 12.01
N THR A 181 22.06 12.79 13.19
CA THR A 181 21.39 12.01 14.25
C THR A 181 20.38 12.93 14.95
N VAL A 182 19.10 12.58 14.84
CA VAL A 182 18.04 13.32 15.54
C VAL A 182 18.12 13.00 17.03
N PRO A 183 18.15 14.02 17.93
CA PRO A 183 18.19 13.79 19.36
C PRO A 183 17.00 12.96 19.87
N GLY A 184 17.27 12.04 20.81
CA GLY A 184 16.26 11.18 21.44
C GLY A 184 14.98 11.91 21.89
N PRO A 185 15.06 13.07 22.58
CA PRO A 185 13.88 13.81 23.03
C PRO A 185 12.90 14.24 21.93
N VAL A 186 13.37 14.36 20.68
CA VAL A 186 12.53 14.66 19.51
C VAL A 186 12.07 13.37 18.83
N MET A 187 12.93 12.35 18.80
CA MET A 187 12.65 11.09 18.11
C MET A 187 11.67 10.20 18.89
N ASP A 188 11.72 10.20 20.22
CA ASP A 188 10.91 9.31 21.05
C ASP A 188 9.40 9.62 20.98
N PRO A 189 8.95 10.89 21.06
CA PRO A 189 7.53 11.23 20.85
C PRO A 189 7.04 10.88 19.44
N LEU A 190 7.88 11.13 18.42
CA LEU A 190 7.55 10.79 17.04
C LEU A 190 7.44 9.27 16.85
N THR A 191 8.31 8.49 17.50
CA THR A 191 8.26 7.04 17.48
C THR A 191 7.00 6.52 18.17
N LEU A 192 6.64 7.12 19.31
CA LEU A 192 5.44 6.75 20.06
C LEU A 192 4.15 7.03 19.26
N ILE A 193 4.08 8.19 18.61
CA ILE A 193 2.98 8.53 17.68
C ILE A 193 3.00 7.60 16.46
N GLY A 194 4.18 7.33 15.89
CA GLY A 194 4.36 6.46 14.73
C GLY A 194 3.89 5.03 14.98
N ASN A 195 4.20 4.47 16.15
CA ASN A 195 3.81 3.13 16.57
C ASN A 195 2.28 2.94 16.65
N MET A 196 1.50 4.03 16.73
CA MET A 196 0.04 3.99 16.67
C MET A 196 -0.50 3.75 15.25
N SER A 197 0.27 4.06 14.21
CA SER A 197 -0.19 4.01 12.81
C SER A 197 -0.70 2.62 12.44
N VAL A 198 0.11 1.59 12.71
CA VAL A 198 -0.19 0.19 12.41
C VAL A 198 -1.46 -0.29 13.13
N PRO A 199 -1.57 -0.22 14.48
CA PRO A 199 -2.77 -0.61 15.20
C PRO A 199 -4.02 0.16 14.76
N ALA A 200 -3.93 1.48 14.60
CA ALA A 200 -5.09 2.32 14.25
C ALA A 200 -5.69 1.94 12.89
N VAL A 201 -4.85 1.66 11.91
CA VAL A 201 -5.27 1.20 10.58
C VAL A 201 -5.90 -0.19 10.65
N LEU A 202 -5.29 -1.16 11.35
CA LEU A 202 -5.82 -2.51 11.47
C LEU A 202 -7.17 -2.54 12.20
N LEU A 203 -7.33 -1.71 13.23
CA LEU A 203 -8.61 -1.51 13.92
C LEU A 203 -9.66 -0.89 13.00
N ALA A 204 -9.33 0.18 12.28
CA ALA A 204 -10.23 0.80 11.31
C ALA A 204 -10.65 -0.18 10.21
N PHE A 205 -9.73 -1.03 9.76
CA PHE A 205 -10.03 -2.10 8.81
C PHE A 205 -10.99 -3.13 9.41
N GLY A 206 -10.75 -3.60 10.63
CA GLY A 206 -11.66 -4.49 11.35
C GLY A 206 -13.08 -3.92 11.47
N ILE A 207 -13.22 -2.63 11.84
CA ILE A 207 -14.51 -1.94 11.91
C ILE A 207 -15.20 -1.93 10.53
N SER A 208 -14.45 -1.73 9.45
CA SER A 208 -14.99 -1.68 8.08
C SER A 208 -15.56 -3.01 7.58
N LEU A 209 -15.18 -4.13 8.21
CA LEU A 209 -15.74 -5.45 7.89
C LEU A 209 -17.16 -5.64 8.44
N CYS A 210 -17.61 -4.81 9.39
CA CYS A 210 -18.98 -4.83 9.87
C CYS A 210 -19.93 -4.21 8.84
N GLY A 211 -20.85 -5.01 8.29
CA GLY A 211 -21.91 -4.54 7.40
C GLY A 211 -21.50 -4.35 5.93
N SER A 212 -20.33 -4.85 5.52
CA SER A 212 -19.93 -4.82 4.11
C SER A 212 -20.78 -5.80 3.30
N THR A 213 -21.37 -5.31 2.20
CA THR A 213 -22.04 -6.16 1.22
C THR A 213 -20.99 -6.87 0.36
N MET A 214 -21.28 -8.12 -0.02
CA MET A 214 -20.38 -8.94 -0.85
C MET A 214 -20.02 -8.20 -2.16
N PRO A 215 -18.74 -7.94 -2.45
CA PRO A 215 -18.30 -7.31 -3.70
C PRO A 215 -18.51 -8.22 -4.92
N GLY A 216 -18.52 -7.66 -6.13
CA GLY A 216 -18.45 -8.44 -7.38
C GLY A 216 -19.77 -8.61 -8.15
N ARG A 217 -20.79 -7.80 -7.87
CA ARG A 217 -22.03 -7.73 -8.65
C ARG A 217 -22.12 -6.40 -9.40
N GLY A 218 -22.01 -6.43 -10.72
CA GLY A 218 -22.22 -5.25 -11.56
C GLY A 218 -21.42 -5.22 -12.87
N PRO A 219 -21.55 -4.13 -13.65
CA PRO A 219 -20.86 -3.94 -14.93
C PRO A 219 -19.32 -3.87 -14.81
N ASP A 220 -18.80 -3.63 -13.59
CA ASP A 220 -17.36 -3.50 -13.32
C ASP A 220 -16.69 -4.81 -12.91
N ARG A 221 -17.42 -5.93 -12.96
CA ARG A 221 -16.93 -7.24 -12.53
C ARG A 221 -15.64 -7.65 -13.26
N ALA A 222 -15.57 -7.45 -14.58
CA ALA A 222 -14.39 -7.82 -15.36
C ALA A 222 -13.12 -7.03 -14.97
N PRO A 223 -13.12 -5.69 -14.91
CA PRO A 223 -11.95 -4.93 -14.47
C PRO A 223 -11.61 -5.16 -12.99
N VAL A 224 -12.61 -5.36 -12.11
CA VAL A 224 -12.36 -5.70 -10.69
C VAL A 224 -11.64 -7.04 -10.56
N LEU A 225 -12.18 -8.09 -11.18
CA LEU A 225 -11.59 -9.43 -11.10
C LEU A 225 -10.18 -9.47 -11.70
N LEU A 226 -9.96 -8.78 -12.82
CA LEU A 226 -8.62 -8.66 -13.39
C LEU A 226 -7.66 -7.95 -12.45
N SER A 227 -8.07 -6.82 -11.86
CA SER A 227 -7.25 -6.05 -10.94
C SER A 227 -6.86 -6.89 -9.72
N VAL A 228 -7.83 -7.60 -9.13
CA VAL A 228 -7.62 -8.49 -7.98
C VAL A 228 -6.72 -9.67 -8.34
N ALA A 229 -6.94 -10.35 -9.46
CA ALA A 229 -6.11 -11.47 -9.89
C ALA A 229 -4.67 -11.04 -10.14
N LEU A 230 -4.48 -9.90 -10.80
CA LEU A 230 -3.16 -9.31 -11.01
C LEU A 230 -2.51 -8.87 -9.69
N LYS A 231 -3.25 -8.27 -8.76
CA LYS A 231 -2.71 -7.79 -7.49
C LYS A 231 -2.33 -8.91 -6.54
N SER A 232 -3.19 -9.92 -6.42
CA SER A 232 -3.08 -11.01 -5.45
C SER A 232 -2.23 -12.18 -5.96
N VAL A 233 -2.13 -12.37 -7.28
CA VAL A 233 -1.37 -13.49 -7.87
C VAL A 233 -0.35 -13.01 -8.89
N GLY A 234 -0.74 -12.13 -9.82
CA GLY A 234 0.15 -11.68 -10.90
C GLY A 234 1.41 -10.96 -10.41
N GLN A 235 1.26 -10.00 -9.50
CA GLN A 235 2.36 -9.21 -8.96
C GLN A 235 3.33 -10.02 -8.10
N PRO A 236 2.90 -10.83 -7.11
CA PRO A 236 3.84 -11.67 -6.37
C PRO A 236 4.53 -12.72 -7.26
N LEU A 237 3.85 -13.29 -8.26
CA LEU A 237 4.49 -14.20 -9.21
C LEU A 237 5.53 -13.49 -10.09
N ALA A 238 5.21 -12.30 -10.60
CA ALA A 238 6.15 -11.49 -11.38
C ALA A 238 7.37 -11.10 -10.53
N ALA A 239 7.14 -10.68 -9.28
CA ALA A 239 8.19 -10.36 -8.33
C ALA A 239 9.07 -11.58 -8.03
N TRP A 240 8.48 -12.75 -7.80
CA TRP A 240 9.21 -14.00 -7.58
C TRP A 240 10.05 -14.39 -8.79
N ALA A 241 9.46 -14.38 -10.00
CA ALA A 241 10.16 -14.75 -11.23
C ALA A 241 11.34 -13.82 -11.53
N LEU A 242 11.17 -12.50 -11.31
CA LEU A 242 12.24 -11.52 -11.48
C LEU A 242 13.31 -11.67 -10.39
N ALA A 243 12.90 -11.77 -9.12
CA ALA A 243 13.81 -11.90 -7.99
C ALA A 243 14.68 -13.16 -8.11
N ALA A 244 14.06 -14.31 -8.34
CA ALA A 244 14.77 -15.59 -8.42
C ALA A 244 15.50 -15.79 -9.75
N GLY A 245 14.86 -15.42 -10.88
CA GLY A 245 15.35 -15.72 -12.22
C GLY A 245 16.33 -14.70 -12.80
N VAL A 246 16.15 -13.40 -12.51
CA VAL A 246 16.95 -12.33 -13.11
C VAL A 246 17.96 -11.77 -12.11
N PHE A 247 17.54 -11.52 -10.88
CA PHE A 247 18.37 -10.89 -9.85
C PHE A 247 19.05 -11.89 -8.90
N GLY A 248 18.76 -13.19 -9.04
CA GLY A 248 19.39 -14.25 -8.25
C GLY A 248 19.15 -14.16 -6.74
N LEU A 249 18.09 -13.47 -6.30
CA LEU A 249 17.75 -13.34 -4.89
C LEU A 249 17.31 -14.69 -4.32
N ARG A 250 17.80 -15.02 -3.12
CA ARG A 250 17.52 -16.28 -2.40
C ARG A 250 17.25 -16.01 -0.93
N GLY A 251 16.58 -16.96 -0.27
CA GLY A 251 16.30 -16.91 1.16
C GLY A 251 15.41 -15.71 1.54
N GLU A 252 15.77 -15.04 2.63
CA GLU A 252 14.99 -13.94 3.21
C GLU A 252 14.72 -12.80 2.21
N HIS A 253 15.70 -12.43 1.37
CA HIS A 253 15.52 -11.37 0.40
C HIS A 253 14.49 -11.68 -0.70
N LEU A 254 14.33 -12.97 -1.04
CA LEU A 254 13.28 -13.41 -1.97
C LEU A 254 11.92 -13.33 -1.28
N LEU A 255 11.84 -13.80 -0.03
CA LEU A 255 10.62 -13.71 0.78
C LEU A 255 10.17 -12.26 0.95
N ASP A 256 11.08 -11.34 1.30
CA ASP A 256 10.79 -9.92 1.51
C ASP A 256 10.09 -9.28 0.31
N VAL A 257 10.66 -9.47 -0.87
CA VAL A 257 10.19 -8.84 -2.11
C VAL A 257 8.85 -9.43 -2.54
N VAL A 258 8.67 -10.76 -2.40
CA VAL A 258 7.44 -11.45 -2.78
C VAL A 258 6.30 -11.13 -1.80
N VAL A 259 6.57 -11.12 -0.49
CA VAL A 259 5.60 -10.72 0.56
C VAL A 259 5.17 -9.27 0.36
N THR A 260 6.12 -8.37 0.13
CA THR A 260 5.81 -6.95 -0.11
C THR A 260 4.99 -6.74 -1.38
N SER A 261 5.22 -7.55 -2.41
CA SER A 261 4.45 -7.54 -3.67
C SER A 261 3.04 -8.13 -3.52
N ALA A 262 2.85 -9.06 -2.58
CA ALA A 262 1.57 -9.70 -2.27
C ALA A 262 0.65 -8.87 -1.37
N LEU A 263 1.14 -7.76 -0.82
CA LEU A 263 0.32 -6.82 -0.06
C LEU A 263 -0.89 -6.38 -0.91
N PRO A 264 -2.07 -6.13 -0.33
CA PRO A 264 -3.28 -5.79 -1.09
C PRO A 264 -3.19 -4.39 -1.73
N ALA A 265 -4.20 -4.02 -2.52
CA ALA A 265 -4.27 -2.70 -3.13
C ALA A 265 -4.39 -1.60 -2.06
N ALA A 266 -3.76 -0.45 -2.31
CA ALA A 266 -3.75 0.63 -1.32
C ALA A 266 -5.09 1.36 -1.18
N GLN A 267 -5.42 1.75 0.06
CA GLN A 267 -6.69 2.40 0.38
C GLN A 267 -6.80 3.81 -0.22
N ASN A 268 -5.69 4.53 -0.36
CA ASN A 268 -5.63 5.86 -0.96
C ASN A 268 -6.10 5.89 -2.43
N LEU A 269 -6.09 4.75 -3.13
CA LEU A 269 -6.56 4.65 -4.50
C LEU A 269 -8.07 4.94 -4.62
N PHE A 270 -8.86 4.59 -3.61
CA PHE A 270 -10.28 4.95 -3.57
C PHE A 270 -10.47 6.47 -3.47
N THR A 271 -9.62 7.15 -2.70
CA THR A 271 -9.63 8.61 -2.61
C THR A 271 -9.29 9.26 -3.95
N TYR A 272 -8.35 8.69 -4.72
CA TYR A 272 -8.06 9.16 -6.07
C TYR A 272 -9.25 8.93 -7.02
N ALA A 273 -9.83 7.74 -7.01
CA ALA A 273 -11.00 7.41 -7.81
C ALA A 273 -12.18 8.36 -7.52
N SER A 274 -12.46 8.63 -6.25
CA SER A 274 -13.53 9.52 -5.81
C SER A 274 -13.26 10.99 -6.14
N ARG A 275 -12.02 11.45 -5.97
CA ARG A 275 -11.62 12.83 -6.33
C ARG A 275 -11.81 13.11 -7.82
N TYR A 276 -11.46 12.14 -8.67
CA TYR A 276 -11.59 12.26 -10.12
C TYR A 276 -12.96 11.82 -10.63
N ARG A 277 -13.84 11.33 -9.74
CA ARG A 277 -15.16 10.75 -10.04
C ARG A 277 -15.12 9.68 -11.13
N VAL A 278 -14.08 8.84 -11.11
CA VAL A 278 -13.84 7.79 -12.11
C VAL A 278 -13.43 6.50 -11.42
N GLY A 279 -14.09 5.40 -11.76
CA GLY A 279 -13.70 4.07 -11.29
C GLY A 279 -13.85 3.85 -9.79
N GLU A 280 -14.75 4.57 -9.11
CA GLU A 280 -14.94 4.47 -7.65
C GLU A 280 -15.33 3.06 -7.20
N VAL A 281 -16.28 2.44 -7.91
CA VAL A 281 -16.71 1.06 -7.65
C VAL A 281 -15.56 0.09 -7.88
N LEU A 282 -14.83 0.25 -9.00
CA LEU A 282 -13.64 -0.53 -9.32
C LEU A 282 -12.59 -0.46 -8.20
N ALA A 283 -12.24 0.74 -7.74
CA ALA A 283 -11.27 0.92 -6.67
C ALA A 283 -11.75 0.29 -5.36
N ARG A 284 -12.99 0.60 -4.93
CA ARG A 284 -13.57 0.06 -3.70
C ARG A 284 -13.59 -1.46 -3.68
N GLU A 285 -14.13 -2.08 -4.73
CA GLU A 285 -14.26 -3.54 -4.79
C GLU A 285 -12.90 -4.24 -4.92
N SER A 286 -11.96 -3.67 -5.70
CA SER A 286 -10.61 -4.23 -5.83
C SER A 286 -9.84 -4.16 -4.51
N ILE A 287 -9.95 -3.06 -3.76
CA ILE A 287 -9.33 -2.93 -2.44
C ILE A 287 -9.92 -3.95 -1.47
N LEU A 288 -11.25 -4.06 -1.38
CA LEU A 288 -11.90 -5.02 -0.49
C LEU A 288 -11.51 -6.47 -0.82
N LEU A 289 -11.66 -6.89 -2.07
CA LEU A 289 -11.36 -8.26 -2.49
C LEU A 289 -9.88 -8.61 -2.37
N SER A 290 -8.97 -7.71 -2.79
CA SER A 290 -7.53 -7.95 -2.65
C SER A 290 -7.12 -8.02 -1.17
N THR A 291 -7.75 -7.25 -0.28
CA THR A 291 -7.47 -7.31 1.16
C THR A 291 -7.99 -8.61 1.79
N MET A 292 -9.18 -9.08 1.39
CA MET A 292 -9.68 -10.39 1.82
C MET A 292 -8.79 -11.55 1.35
N LEU A 293 -8.28 -11.47 0.11
CA LEU A 293 -7.36 -12.47 -0.45
C LEU A 293 -5.92 -12.33 0.04
N ALA A 294 -5.52 -11.19 0.58
CA ALA A 294 -4.14 -10.96 1.01
C ALA A 294 -3.71 -11.97 2.08
N VAL A 295 -4.56 -12.25 3.07
CA VAL A 295 -4.24 -13.19 4.16
C VAL A 295 -3.92 -14.60 3.62
N PRO A 296 -4.80 -15.29 2.87
CA PRO A 296 -4.48 -16.62 2.37
C PRO A 296 -3.30 -16.62 1.39
N VAL A 297 -3.18 -15.59 0.53
CA VAL A 297 -2.06 -15.48 -0.41
C VAL A 297 -0.73 -15.35 0.33
N LEU A 298 -0.66 -14.46 1.32
CA LEU A 298 0.55 -14.24 2.10
C LEU A 298 0.93 -15.47 2.93
N VAL A 299 -0.05 -16.18 3.51
CA VAL A 299 0.20 -17.46 4.21
C VAL A 299 0.79 -18.50 3.27
N VAL A 300 0.26 -18.63 2.05
CA VAL A 300 0.81 -19.55 1.03
C VAL A 300 2.23 -19.17 0.64
N ILE A 301 2.50 -17.88 0.39
CA ILE A 301 3.84 -17.38 0.05
C ILE A 301 4.83 -17.68 1.18
N ALA A 302 4.45 -17.38 2.42
CA ALA A 302 5.28 -17.65 3.58
C ALA A 302 5.55 -19.15 3.78
N ALA A 303 4.56 -20.01 3.52
CA ALA A 303 4.73 -21.46 3.61
C ALA A 303 5.64 -22.03 2.52
N LEU A 304 5.63 -21.44 1.32
CA LEU A 304 6.44 -21.88 0.19
C LEU A 304 7.88 -21.35 0.22
N LEU A 305 8.11 -20.16 0.78
CA LEU A 305 9.39 -19.45 0.71
C LEU A 305 10.10 -19.25 2.08
N GLY A 306 9.46 -19.54 3.22
CA GLY A 306 9.99 -19.28 4.57
C GLY A 306 9.97 -20.45 5.55
#